data_AF-A0A1Y6LHK4-F1
#
_entry.id   AF-A0A1Y6LHK4-F1
#
_cell.length_a   1.000
_cell.length_b   1.000
_cell.length_c   1.000
_cell.angle_alpha   90.00
_cell.angle_beta   90.00
_cell.angle_gamma   90.00
#
_symmetry.space_group_name_H-M   'P 1'
#
loop_
_entity.id
_entity.type
_entity.pdbx_description
1 polymer ?
#
loop_
_entity_poly.entity_id
_entity_poly.type
_entity_poly.pdbx_seq_one_letter_code
_entity_poly.pdbx_strand_id
1 'polypeptide(L)'
;MSATTERITIGVVGRTGSGKSATLNSLFQVGEIARCGGLVSCVTLTTNLYCGKRTDQASPLLAEVFFFTEADRYKMISRWVHDYHSATAPDPAQITMATAAQLMVCEALETIFKDHPECEDYHAIHRFLADAKGADGGGVVAKLVQWSNDLLVRTVGNDETVTITASNASDLLSQLEPYDSEMREGPSLWPFVSLIRFHIDDPLTAKGIHFLDTPGHSLSEFTREYNATRYRREVTHAMITTQTCIALSDSAVHAECLRMQHLGRDRVVVVVTRTDIIGDHTMSGSLREEATARRLKDHLTQLEPGG
;
A
#
# COMPACT_ATOMS: atom_id res chain seq x y z
N MET A 1 6.25 27.91 -26.82
CA MET A 1 6.94 26.75 -26.24
C MET A 1 6.27 26.46 -24.91
N SER A 2 5.36 25.48 -24.88
CA SER A 2 4.75 25.05 -23.62
C SER A 2 5.84 24.30 -22.86
N ALA A 3 6.28 24.85 -21.73
CA ALA A 3 7.11 24.10 -20.80
C ALA A 3 6.26 22.90 -20.39
N THR A 4 6.65 21.69 -20.81
CA THR A 4 6.19 20.46 -20.19
C THR A 4 6.58 20.55 -18.73
N THR A 5 5.64 20.98 -17.88
CA THR A 5 5.81 20.99 -16.44
C THR A 5 6.25 19.59 -16.04
N GLU A 6 7.42 19.50 -15.42
CA GLU A 6 7.94 18.22 -14.91
C GLU A 6 6.87 17.64 -13.98
N ARG A 7 6.40 16.43 -14.28
CA ARG A 7 5.36 15.77 -13.49
C ARG A 7 5.96 15.41 -12.14
N ILE A 8 5.48 16.05 -11.08
CA ILE A 8 5.93 15.79 -9.72
C ILE A 8 5.08 14.66 -9.14
N THR A 9 5.67 13.50 -8.95
CA THR A 9 5.02 12.40 -8.20
C THR A 9 5.70 12.26 -6.84
N ILE A 10 4.93 12.42 -5.78
CA ILE A 10 5.36 12.30 -4.39
C ILE A 10 4.97 10.90 -3.89
N GLY A 11 5.97 10.07 -3.59
CA GLY A 11 5.75 8.78 -2.93
C GLY A 11 5.49 8.98 -1.44
N VAL A 12 4.31 8.59 -0.96
CA VAL A 12 3.96 8.61 0.47
C VAL A 12 4.27 7.23 1.04
N VAL A 13 5.31 7.15 1.86
CA VAL A 13 5.87 5.88 2.36
C VAL A 13 5.98 5.91 3.89
N GLY A 14 5.84 4.74 4.50
CA GLY A 14 5.88 4.59 5.95
C GLY A 14 5.15 3.35 6.42
N ARG A 15 5.42 2.93 7.66
CA ARG A 15 4.81 1.73 8.25
C ARG A 15 3.29 1.81 8.28
N THR A 16 2.62 0.67 8.39
CA THR A 16 1.20 0.65 8.76
C THR A 16 0.98 1.45 10.05
N GLY A 17 -0.08 2.27 10.07
CA GLY A 17 -0.38 3.17 11.18
C GLY A 17 0.45 4.45 11.23
N SER A 18 1.51 4.62 10.44
CA SER A 18 2.38 5.82 10.49
C SER A 18 1.72 7.14 10.04
N GLY A 19 0.48 7.08 9.56
CA GLY A 19 -0.31 8.26 9.21
C GLY A 19 -0.38 8.58 7.71
N LYS A 20 0.11 7.72 6.80
CA LYS A 20 0.02 7.91 5.33
C LYS A 20 -1.35 8.41 4.85
N SER A 21 -2.41 7.63 5.10
CA SER A 21 -3.77 7.97 4.68
C SER A 21 -4.28 9.26 5.33
N ALA A 22 -3.95 9.47 6.61
CA ALA A 22 -4.33 10.70 7.30
C ALA A 22 -3.64 11.93 6.69
N THR A 23 -2.35 11.82 6.33
CA THR A 23 -1.61 12.85 5.60
C THR A 23 -2.25 13.16 4.26
N LEU A 24 -2.61 12.14 3.47
CA LEU A 24 -3.28 12.32 2.17
C LEU A 24 -4.65 12.99 2.32
N ASN A 25 -5.48 12.54 3.26
CA ASN A 25 -6.79 13.15 3.53
C ASN A 25 -6.66 14.60 3.97
N SER A 26 -5.62 14.92 4.75
CA SER A 26 -5.32 16.29 5.18
C SER A 26 -4.87 17.19 4.03
N LEU A 27 -4.23 16.63 3.00
CA LEU A 27 -3.79 17.37 1.82
C LEU A 27 -4.97 17.68 0.89
N PHE A 28 -5.79 16.67 0.57
CA PHE A 28 -6.86 16.83 -0.41
C PHE A 28 -8.14 17.44 0.14
N GLN A 29 -8.45 17.23 1.44
CA GLN A 29 -9.68 17.73 2.07
C GLN A 29 -10.98 17.32 1.35
N VAL A 30 -10.97 16.21 0.60
CA VAL A 30 -12.14 15.64 -0.10
C VAL A 30 -12.68 14.42 0.66
N GLY A 31 -12.89 14.59 1.97
CA GLY A 31 -13.27 13.50 2.87
C GLY A 31 -12.16 12.47 3.08
N GLU A 32 -12.52 11.26 3.49
CA GLU A 32 -11.59 10.15 3.75
C GLU A 32 -11.23 9.37 2.48
N ILE A 33 -10.80 10.08 1.43
CA ILE A 33 -10.54 9.48 0.11
C ILE A 33 -9.40 8.44 0.13
N ALA A 34 -8.38 8.66 0.95
CA ALA A 34 -7.40 7.64 1.30
C ALA A 34 -7.95 6.85 2.49
N ARG A 35 -8.21 5.55 2.31
CA ARG A 35 -8.82 4.75 3.37
C ARG A 35 -8.00 4.80 4.65
N CYS A 36 -8.65 5.21 5.72
CA CYS A 36 -8.14 5.16 7.09
C CYS A 36 -8.89 4.04 7.84
N GLY A 37 -8.17 3.20 8.57
CA GLY A 37 -8.77 2.32 9.57
C GLY A 37 -8.09 2.46 10.92
N GLY A 38 -8.62 1.73 11.90
CA GLY A 38 -8.15 1.77 13.28
C GLY A 38 -6.68 1.33 13.45
N LEU A 39 -6.20 1.39 14.69
CA LEU A 39 -4.80 1.29 15.11
C LEU A 39 -4.02 0.01 14.68
N VAL A 40 -4.67 -1.04 14.15
CA VAL A 40 -4.09 -2.39 14.14
C VAL A 40 -4.08 -3.09 12.76
N SER A 41 -4.93 -2.71 11.79
CA SER A 41 -4.96 -3.33 10.46
C SER A 41 -4.40 -2.40 9.36
N CYS A 42 -3.72 -2.99 8.37
CA CYS A 42 -3.33 -2.24 7.18
C CYS A 42 -4.56 -2.04 6.31
N VAL A 43 -4.85 -0.79 5.95
CA VAL A 43 -6.07 -0.45 5.19
C VAL A 43 -5.75 -0.15 3.73
N THR A 44 -4.50 0.20 3.43
CA THR A 44 -4.00 0.34 2.06
C THR A 44 -3.47 -1.02 1.59
N LEU A 45 -4.29 -1.76 0.83
CA LEU A 45 -3.93 -3.07 0.26
C LEU A 45 -3.39 -2.98 -1.17
N THR A 46 -3.72 -1.90 -1.88
CA THR A 46 -3.33 -1.64 -3.27
C THR A 46 -2.44 -0.40 -3.39
N THR A 47 -1.72 -0.28 -4.51
CA THR A 47 -1.03 0.96 -4.83
C THR A 47 -2.05 1.97 -5.34
N ASN A 48 -2.08 3.16 -4.75
CA ASN A 48 -3.03 4.22 -5.07
C ASN A 48 -2.30 5.46 -5.60
N LEU A 49 -2.71 5.96 -6.76
CA LEU A 49 -2.21 7.19 -7.36
C LEU A 49 -3.30 8.26 -7.33
N TYR A 50 -3.07 9.34 -6.60
CA TYR A 50 -3.93 10.52 -6.57
C TYR A 50 -3.37 11.56 -7.55
N CYS A 51 -4.16 11.92 -8.56
CA CYS A 51 -3.74 12.80 -9.64
C CYS A 51 -4.86 13.76 -10.06
N GLY A 52 -4.52 14.66 -10.99
CA GLY A 52 -5.44 15.69 -11.45
C GLY A 52 -6.69 15.13 -12.11
N LYS A 53 -7.77 15.91 -12.00
CA LYS A 53 -9.04 15.69 -12.71
C LYS A 53 -8.78 15.39 -14.19
N ARG A 54 -9.48 14.40 -14.76
CA ARG A 54 -9.46 14.18 -16.22
C ARG A 54 -10.21 15.29 -16.96
N THR A 55 -9.84 15.54 -18.21
CA THR A 55 -10.51 16.54 -19.05
C THR A 55 -11.98 16.22 -19.31
N ASP A 56 -12.32 14.93 -19.35
CA ASP A 56 -13.66 14.41 -19.60
C ASP A 56 -14.41 14.01 -18.31
N GLN A 57 -13.83 14.28 -17.13
CA GLN A 57 -14.44 13.91 -15.85
C GLN A 57 -15.64 14.81 -15.52
N ALA A 58 -16.84 14.20 -15.55
CA ALA A 58 -18.09 14.85 -15.18
C ALA A 58 -18.29 14.91 -13.65
N SER A 59 -18.05 13.80 -12.95
CA SER A 59 -18.25 13.70 -11.50
C SER A 59 -17.09 14.29 -10.71
N PRO A 60 -17.31 14.81 -9.48
CA PRO A 60 -16.25 15.35 -8.63
C PRO A 60 -15.10 14.37 -8.39
N LEU A 61 -15.43 13.07 -8.28
CA LEU A 61 -14.46 12.00 -8.09
C LEU A 61 -14.60 10.94 -9.18
N LEU A 62 -13.44 10.45 -9.63
CA LEU A 62 -13.32 9.32 -10.53
C LEU A 62 -12.15 8.44 -10.08
N ALA A 63 -12.34 7.13 -10.10
CA ALA A 63 -11.29 6.15 -9.87
C ALA A 63 -11.18 5.19 -11.06
N GLU A 64 -9.96 4.84 -11.42
CA GLU A 64 -9.65 3.81 -12.43
C GLU A 64 -8.90 2.67 -11.76
N VAL A 65 -9.40 1.45 -11.88
CA VAL A 65 -8.76 0.24 -11.35
C VAL A 65 -8.05 -0.49 -12.48
N PHE A 66 -6.73 -0.62 -12.35
CA PHE A 66 -5.85 -1.31 -13.28
C PHE A 66 -5.43 -2.66 -12.72
N PHE A 67 -5.63 -3.72 -13.48
CA PHE A 67 -5.24 -5.08 -13.07
C PHE A 67 -3.86 -5.45 -13.60
N PHE A 68 -3.19 -6.37 -12.92
CA PHE A 68 -2.00 -7.03 -13.45
C PHE A 68 -2.34 -7.76 -14.76
N THR A 69 -1.43 -7.73 -15.72
CA THR A 69 -1.58 -8.50 -16.96
C THR A 69 -1.57 -10.00 -16.67
N GLU A 70 -2.04 -10.83 -17.60
CA GLU A 70 -1.94 -12.29 -17.45
C GLU A 70 -0.49 -12.75 -17.23
N ALA A 71 0.46 -12.16 -17.95
CA ALA A 71 1.88 -12.46 -17.79
C ALA A 71 2.42 -12.07 -16.39
N ASP A 72 1.91 -10.98 -15.81
CA ASP A 72 2.25 -10.59 -14.44
C ASP A 72 1.62 -11.53 -13.42
N ARG A 73 0.35 -11.89 -13.58
CA ARG A 73 -0.33 -12.87 -12.71
C ARG A 73 0.35 -14.22 -12.76
N TYR A 74 0.77 -14.69 -13.93
CA TYR A 74 1.56 -15.92 -14.06
C TYR A 74 2.84 -15.88 -13.23
N LYS A 75 3.60 -14.79 -13.30
CA LYS A 75 4.83 -14.62 -12.50
C LYS A 75 4.53 -14.60 -11.00
N MET A 76 3.51 -13.86 -10.58
CA MET A 76 3.09 -13.75 -9.18
C MET A 76 2.68 -15.11 -8.61
N ILE A 77 1.76 -15.80 -9.29
CA ILE A 77 1.24 -17.12 -8.88
C ILE A 77 2.37 -18.16 -8.89
N SER A 78 3.21 -18.18 -9.93
CA SER A 78 4.37 -19.08 -9.99
C SER A 78 5.29 -18.87 -8.79
N ARG A 79 5.50 -17.61 -8.40
CA ARG A 79 6.34 -17.27 -7.25
C ARG A 79 5.69 -17.67 -5.93
N TRP A 80 4.38 -17.50 -5.77
CA TRP A 80 3.65 -17.96 -4.58
C TRP A 80 3.77 -19.48 -4.40
N VAL A 81 3.53 -20.25 -5.46
CA VAL A 81 3.68 -21.72 -5.42
C VAL A 81 5.13 -22.13 -5.12
N HIS A 82 6.11 -21.48 -5.74
CA HIS A 82 7.52 -21.71 -5.47
C HIS A 82 7.88 -21.43 -4.00
N ASP A 83 7.46 -20.28 -3.46
CA ASP A 83 7.78 -19.87 -2.09
C ASP A 83 7.11 -20.79 -1.07
N TYR A 84 5.89 -21.25 -1.36
CA TYR A 84 5.19 -22.26 -0.55
C TYR A 84 5.96 -23.58 -0.45
N HIS A 85 6.49 -24.09 -1.58
CA HIS A 85 7.23 -25.35 -1.62
C HIS A 85 8.66 -25.26 -1.10
N SER A 86 9.29 -24.10 -1.27
CA SER A 86 10.66 -23.82 -0.84
C SER A 86 10.74 -23.51 0.65
N ALA A 87 9.61 -23.18 1.28
CA ALA A 87 9.57 -22.95 2.70
C ALA A 87 9.79 -24.25 3.48
N THR A 88 10.97 -24.37 4.09
CA THR A 88 11.32 -25.46 5.01
C THR A 88 11.07 -25.01 6.45
N ALA A 89 10.53 -25.91 7.28
CA ALA A 89 10.44 -25.66 8.71
C ALA A 89 11.86 -25.37 9.27
N PRO A 90 12.03 -24.36 10.16
CA PRO A 90 13.32 -24.04 10.76
C PRO A 90 13.92 -25.19 11.57
N ASP A 91 13.06 -26.09 12.04
CA ASP A 91 13.41 -27.27 12.83
C ASP A 91 12.73 -28.51 12.23
N PRO A 92 13.48 -29.52 11.77
CA PRO A 92 12.92 -30.79 11.31
C PRO A 92 12.19 -31.58 12.40
N ALA A 93 12.26 -31.18 13.68
CA ALA A 93 11.44 -31.73 14.76
C ALA A 93 10.08 -31.00 14.93
N GLN A 94 9.88 -29.83 14.30
CA GLN A 94 8.65 -29.04 14.31
C GLN A 94 7.92 -29.10 12.96
N ILE A 95 7.89 -30.28 12.33
CA ILE A 95 7.24 -30.54 11.02
C ILE A 95 5.76 -30.12 10.99
N THR A 96 5.13 -29.96 12.15
CA THR A 96 3.70 -29.64 12.29
C THR A 96 3.33 -28.16 12.14
N MET A 97 4.27 -27.22 12.17
CA MET A 97 3.92 -25.79 12.04
C MET A 97 4.23 -25.24 10.65
N ALA A 98 3.20 -24.67 10.02
CA ALA A 98 3.33 -23.93 8.78
C ALA A 98 4.32 -22.78 8.92
N THR A 99 5.17 -22.58 7.93
CA THR A 99 6.05 -21.40 7.88
C THR A 99 5.25 -20.13 7.59
N ALA A 100 5.79 -18.97 7.95
CA ALA A 100 5.17 -17.69 7.63
C ALA A 100 4.94 -17.50 6.11
N ALA A 101 5.84 -18.01 5.27
CA ALA A 101 5.70 -17.97 3.81
C ALA A 101 4.53 -18.83 3.33
N GLN A 102 4.34 -20.03 3.90
CA GLN A 102 3.20 -20.89 3.57
C GLN A 102 1.87 -20.27 3.99
N LEU A 103 1.81 -19.68 5.19
CA LEU A 103 0.61 -18.99 5.68
C LEU A 103 0.21 -17.83 4.77
N MET A 104 1.18 -17.00 4.37
CA MET A 104 0.95 -15.88 3.44
C MET A 104 0.41 -16.33 2.07
N VAL A 105 0.94 -17.43 1.53
CA VAL A 105 0.44 -17.98 0.25
C VAL A 105 -0.97 -18.56 0.41
N CYS A 106 -1.25 -19.26 1.52
CA CYS A 106 -2.60 -19.76 1.78
C CYS A 106 -3.61 -18.61 1.90
N GLU A 107 -3.28 -17.56 2.66
CA GLU A 107 -4.12 -16.37 2.78
C GLU A 107 -4.39 -15.72 1.42
N ALA A 108 -3.38 -15.65 0.54
CA ALA A 108 -3.52 -15.14 -0.81
C ALA A 108 -4.52 -15.96 -1.66
N LEU A 109 -4.38 -17.29 -1.64
CA LEU A 109 -5.22 -18.18 -2.42
C LEU A 109 -6.66 -18.22 -1.87
N GLU A 110 -6.83 -18.23 -0.55
CA GLU A 110 -8.14 -18.14 0.10
C GLU A 110 -8.84 -16.83 -0.27
N THR A 111 -8.13 -15.70 -0.23
CA THR A 111 -8.66 -14.37 -0.55
C THR A 111 -9.21 -14.28 -1.98
N ILE A 112 -8.50 -14.87 -2.95
CA ILE A 112 -8.77 -14.71 -4.38
C ILE A 112 -9.68 -15.82 -4.91
N PHE A 113 -9.52 -17.05 -4.41
CA PHE A 113 -10.18 -18.24 -4.92
C PHE A 113 -11.17 -18.83 -3.92
N LYS A 114 -11.75 -18.00 -3.05
CA LYS A 114 -12.75 -18.39 -2.04
C LYS A 114 -13.91 -19.23 -2.59
N ASP A 115 -14.24 -19.06 -3.87
CA ASP A 115 -15.31 -19.81 -4.55
C ASP A 115 -14.88 -21.23 -4.99
N HIS A 116 -13.60 -21.60 -4.86
CA HIS A 116 -13.06 -22.89 -5.24
C HIS A 116 -12.90 -23.79 -4.01
N PRO A 117 -13.43 -25.04 -4.02
CA PRO A 117 -13.29 -25.97 -2.90
C PRO A 117 -11.84 -26.25 -2.49
N GLU A 118 -10.89 -26.19 -3.44
CA GLU A 118 -9.46 -26.33 -3.16
C GLU A 118 -8.87 -25.15 -2.38
N CYS A 119 -9.59 -24.04 -2.26
CA CYS A 119 -9.18 -22.81 -1.58
C CYS A 119 -10.18 -22.35 -0.51
N GLU A 120 -11.07 -23.24 -0.04
CA GLU A 120 -12.06 -22.94 1.00
C GLU A 120 -11.42 -22.64 2.36
N ASP A 121 -10.35 -23.37 2.69
CA ASP A 121 -9.60 -23.19 3.93
C ASP A 121 -8.12 -23.56 3.79
N TYR A 122 -7.34 -23.23 4.82
CA TYR A 122 -5.91 -23.54 4.91
C TYR A 122 -5.57 -25.03 4.64
N HIS A 123 -6.37 -25.98 5.13
CA HIS A 123 -6.11 -27.41 4.95
C HIS A 123 -6.39 -27.86 3.51
N ALA A 124 -7.43 -27.34 2.89
CA ALA A 124 -7.74 -27.57 1.48
C ALA A 124 -6.60 -27.08 0.59
N ILE A 125 -6.12 -25.86 0.82
CA ILE A 125 -5.00 -25.27 0.09
C ILE A 125 -3.73 -26.08 0.30
N HIS A 126 -3.45 -26.48 1.55
CA HIS A 126 -2.28 -27.28 1.84
C HIS A 126 -2.30 -28.61 1.09
N ARG A 127 -3.44 -29.33 1.05
CA ARG A 127 -3.56 -30.56 0.26
C ARG A 127 -3.36 -30.28 -1.22
N PHE A 128 -4.05 -29.27 -1.75
CA PHE A 128 -3.99 -28.88 -3.15
C PHE A 128 -2.55 -28.57 -3.62
N LEU A 129 -1.79 -27.84 -2.81
CA LEU A 129 -0.39 -27.54 -3.11
C LEU A 129 0.53 -28.74 -2.83
N ALA A 130 0.35 -29.48 -1.72
CA ALA A 130 1.23 -30.61 -1.39
C ALA A 130 1.22 -31.71 -2.47
N ASP A 131 0.06 -31.98 -3.07
CA ASP A 131 -0.08 -32.93 -4.17
C ASP A 131 0.69 -32.49 -5.44
N ALA A 132 0.96 -31.18 -5.57
CA ALA A 132 1.69 -30.57 -6.68
C ALA A 132 3.22 -30.73 -6.60
N LYS A 133 3.77 -31.18 -5.45
CA LYS A 133 5.22 -31.20 -5.16
C LYS A 133 6.03 -32.21 -6.01
N GLY A 134 5.40 -32.87 -6.99
CA GLY A 134 5.99 -33.77 -7.99
C GLY A 134 6.19 -33.13 -9.38
N ALA A 135 6.11 -33.92 -10.45
CA ALA A 135 6.32 -33.49 -11.85
C ALA A 135 5.28 -32.47 -12.39
N ASP A 136 4.30 -32.07 -11.57
CA ASP A 136 3.11 -31.30 -11.97
C ASP A 136 3.04 -29.90 -11.34
N GLY A 137 4.14 -29.36 -10.80
CA GLY A 137 4.17 -27.98 -10.31
C GLY A 137 3.77 -26.95 -11.38
N GLY A 138 4.03 -27.26 -12.66
CA GLY A 138 3.54 -26.46 -13.79
C GLY A 138 2.02 -26.54 -14.00
N GLY A 139 1.39 -27.69 -13.72
CA GLY A 139 -0.05 -27.89 -13.86
C GLY A 139 -0.85 -27.10 -12.82
N VAL A 140 -0.38 -27.06 -11.57
CA VAL A 140 -1.04 -26.26 -10.52
C VAL A 140 -0.92 -24.76 -10.78
N VAL A 141 0.25 -24.29 -11.22
CA VAL A 141 0.40 -22.89 -11.64
C VAL A 141 -0.54 -22.57 -12.80
N ALA A 142 -0.60 -23.41 -13.83
CA ALA A 142 -1.49 -23.20 -14.98
C ALA A 142 -2.97 -23.16 -14.56
N LYS A 143 -3.37 -24.04 -13.63
CA LYS A 143 -4.74 -24.08 -13.09
C LYS A 143 -5.09 -22.81 -12.32
N LEU A 144 -4.22 -22.35 -11.42
CA LEU A 144 -4.40 -21.10 -10.66
C LEU A 144 -4.42 -19.88 -11.57
N VAL A 145 -3.61 -19.86 -12.63
CA VAL A 145 -3.60 -18.78 -13.63
C VAL A 145 -4.91 -18.78 -14.42
N GLN A 146 -5.39 -19.95 -14.84
CA GLN A 146 -6.69 -20.06 -15.51
C GLN A 146 -7.82 -19.54 -14.63
N TRP A 147 -7.85 -19.92 -13.35
CA TRP A 147 -8.83 -19.40 -12.40
C TRP A 147 -8.73 -17.88 -12.23
N SER A 148 -7.51 -17.32 -12.23
CA SER A 148 -7.32 -15.87 -12.19
C SER A 148 -7.89 -15.17 -13.44
N ASN A 149 -7.75 -15.80 -14.62
CA ASN A 149 -8.27 -15.28 -15.88
C ASN A 149 -9.81 -15.31 -15.86
N ASP A 150 -10.40 -16.45 -15.47
CA ASP A 150 -11.84 -16.63 -15.38
C ASP A 150 -12.48 -15.67 -14.37
N LEU A 151 -11.82 -15.46 -13.22
CA LEU A 151 -12.24 -14.52 -12.18
C LEU A 151 -12.24 -13.06 -12.69
N LEU A 152 -11.23 -12.65 -13.45
CA LEU A 152 -11.23 -11.29 -14.00
C LEU A 152 -12.25 -11.15 -15.13
N VAL A 153 -12.34 -12.10 -16.04
CA VAL A 153 -13.33 -12.06 -17.13
C VAL A 153 -14.76 -11.99 -16.58
N ARG A 154 -15.08 -12.73 -15.51
CA ARG A 154 -16.43 -12.66 -14.91
C ARG A 154 -16.72 -11.31 -14.25
N THR A 155 -15.69 -10.62 -13.75
CA THR A 155 -15.87 -9.42 -12.90
C THR A 155 -15.75 -8.13 -13.68
N VAL A 156 -14.79 -8.07 -14.62
CA VAL A 156 -14.50 -6.87 -15.42
C VAL A 156 -14.77 -7.07 -16.91
N GLY A 157 -15.17 -8.28 -17.33
CA GLY A 157 -15.41 -8.58 -18.74
C GLY A 157 -14.13 -8.57 -19.56
N ASN A 158 -14.20 -7.95 -20.74
CA ASN A 158 -13.05 -7.74 -21.61
C ASN A 158 -12.37 -6.37 -21.38
N ASP A 159 -12.84 -5.60 -20.39
CA ASP A 159 -12.27 -4.29 -20.11
C ASP A 159 -10.96 -4.44 -19.34
N GLU A 160 -9.92 -3.75 -19.81
CA GLU A 160 -8.60 -3.75 -19.14
C GLU A 160 -8.59 -2.86 -17.88
N THR A 161 -9.63 -2.04 -17.68
CA THR A 161 -9.72 -1.04 -16.62
C THR A 161 -11.16 -0.84 -16.19
N VAL A 162 -11.42 -0.82 -14.89
CA VAL A 162 -12.73 -0.46 -14.34
C VAL A 162 -12.73 1.03 -14.00
N THR A 163 -13.69 1.78 -14.53
CA THR A 163 -13.88 3.21 -14.21
C THR A 163 -15.07 3.39 -13.31
N ILE A 164 -14.87 4.02 -12.16
CA ILE A 164 -15.90 4.30 -11.15
C ILE A 164 -15.98 5.80 -10.95
N THR A 165 -17.20 6.34 -10.86
CA THR A 165 -17.41 7.77 -10.58
C THR A 165 -18.33 7.95 -9.39
N ALA A 166 -18.12 9.01 -8.62
CA ALA A 166 -18.97 9.33 -7.48
C ALA A 166 -18.98 10.82 -7.17
N SER A 167 -19.98 11.25 -6.41
CA SER A 167 -20.12 12.63 -5.94
C SER A 167 -19.35 12.92 -4.66
N ASN A 168 -19.00 11.89 -3.88
CA ASN A 168 -18.26 12.01 -2.63
C ASN A 168 -17.38 10.77 -2.38
N ALA A 169 -16.42 10.88 -1.46
CA ALA A 169 -15.44 9.83 -1.19
C ALA A 169 -16.06 8.54 -0.64
N SER A 170 -17.08 8.65 0.21
CA SER A 170 -17.75 7.47 0.79
C SER A 170 -18.37 6.60 -0.31
N ASP A 171 -19.13 7.21 -1.23
CA ASP A 171 -19.78 6.48 -2.33
C ASP A 171 -18.75 5.89 -3.30
N LEU A 172 -17.63 6.59 -3.54
CA LEU A 172 -16.55 6.08 -4.39
C LEU A 172 -15.91 4.85 -3.76
N LEU A 173 -15.58 4.93 -2.47
CA LEU A 173 -14.91 3.87 -1.74
C LEU A 173 -15.82 2.66 -1.52
N SER A 174 -17.12 2.85 -1.29
CA SER A 174 -18.06 1.71 -1.25
C SER A 174 -18.09 0.95 -2.58
N GLN A 175 -17.99 1.64 -3.72
CA GLN A 175 -17.91 0.97 -5.03
C GLN A 175 -16.54 0.33 -5.30
N LEU A 176 -15.47 0.84 -4.69
CA LEU A 176 -14.11 0.29 -4.82
C LEU A 176 -13.83 -0.92 -3.92
N GLU A 177 -14.70 -1.21 -2.95
CA GLU A 177 -14.51 -2.27 -1.95
C GLU A 177 -14.06 -3.63 -2.53
N PRO A 178 -14.62 -4.12 -3.67
CA PRO A 178 -14.17 -5.38 -4.27
C PRO A 178 -12.71 -5.38 -4.76
N TYR A 179 -12.14 -4.20 -5.00
CA TYR A 179 -10.85 -4.01 -5.67
C TYR A 179 -9.73 -3.58 -4.72
N ASP A 180 -10.05 -3.08 -3.53
CA ASP A 180 -9.05 -2.49 -2.63
C ASP A 180 -9.19 -2.92 -1.16
N SER A 181 -10.16 -3.78 -0.86
CA SER A 181 -10.51 -4.24 0.48
C SER A 181 -10.74 -5.74 0.51
N GLU A 182 -10.66 -6.34 1.70
CA GLU A 182 -11.07 -7.73 1.92
C GLU A 182 -12.61 -7.83 1.96
N MET A 183 -13.15 -8.68 1.10
CA MET A 183 -14.57 -8.96 1.01
C MET A 183 -15.00 -9.99 2.05
N ARG A 184 -16.14 -9.74 2.70
CA ARG A 184 -16.76 -10.73 3.60
C ARG A 184 -17.24 -11.95 2.83
N GLU A 185 -17.94 -11.69 1.73
CA GLU A 185 -18.56 -12.69 0.86
C GLU A 185 -17.93 -12.65 -0.53
N GLY A 186 -17.64 -13.81 -1.10
CA GLY A 186 -16.97 -13.95 -2.40
C GLY A 186 -15.49 -13.57 -2.37
N PRO A 187 -14.82 -13.58 -3.54
CA PRO A 187 -13.41 -13.31 -3.65
C PRO A 187 -13.09 -11.82 -3.68
N SER A 188 -11.92 -11.47 -3.15
CA SER A 188 -11.41 -10.10 -3.18
C SER A 188 -10.39 -9.94 -4.30
N LEU A 189 -10.52 -8.91 -5.14
CA LEU A 189 -9.68 -8.73 -6.32
C LEU A 189 -8.42 -7.90 -6.07
N TRP A 190 -8.31 -7.24 -4.92
CA TRP A 190 -7.16 -6.41 -4.57
C TRP A 190 -5.78 -7.06 -4.81
N PRO A 191 -5.60 -8.40 -4.68
CA PRO A 191 -4.32 -9.03 -5.00
C PRO A 191 -3.91 -8.95 -6.47
N PHE A 192 -4.89 -8.83 -7.37
CA PHE A 192 -4.67 -8.69 -8.80
C PHE A 192 -4.79 -7.25 -9.29
N VAL A 193 -5.10 -6.31 -8.40
CA VAL A 193 -5.07 -4.88 -8.71
C VAL A 193 -3.63 -4.38 -8.65
N SER A 194 -3.16 -3.86 -9.78
CA SER A 194 -1.84 -3.25 -9.89
C SER A 194 -1.86 -1.80 -9.39
N LEU A 195 -2.89 -1.02 -9.72
CA LEU A 195 -2.99 0.39 -9.39
C LEU A 195 -4.45 0.81 -9.33
N ILE A 196 -4.80 1.65 -8.36
CA ILE A 196 -6.02 2.44 -8.41
C ILE A 196 -5.63 3.90 -8.60
N ARG A 197 -6.11 4.53 -9.67
CA ARG A 197 -5.86 5.93 -9.96
C ARG A 197 -7.08 6.75 -9.58
N PHE A 198 -6.93 7.60 -8.58
CA PHE A 198 -7.93 8.58 -8.17
C PHE A 198 -7.69 9.90 -8.91
N HIS A 199 -8.73 10.41 -9.54
CA HIS A 199 -8.75 11.71 -10.17
C HIS A 199 -9.53 12.70 -9.31
N ILE A 200 -8.80 13.65 -8.76
CA ILE A 200 -9.29 14.63 -7.79
C ILE A 200 -9.03 16.03 -8.32
N ASP A 201 -10.05 16.87 -8.23
CA ASP A 201 -9.95 18.30 -8.50
C ASP A 201 -9.43 19.02 -7.25
N ASP A 202 -8.10 19.19 -7.16
CA ASP A 202 -7.40 19.75 -6.01
C ASP A 202 -6.31 20.75 -6.47
N PRO A 203 -6.04 21.84 -5.74
CA PRO A 203 -5.02 22.83 -6.12
C PRO A 203 -3.60 22.26 -6.30
N LEU A 204 -3.23 21.18 -5.61
CA LEU A 204 -1.93 20.51 -5.78
C LEU A 204 -1.92 19.71 -7.08
N THR A 205 -2.97 18.93 -7.34
CA THR A 205 -3.05 18.11 -8.55
C THR A 205 -3.17 18.96 -9.82
N ALA A 206 -3.85 20.10 -9.74
CA ALA A 206 -3.91 21.11 -10.80
C ALA A 206 -2.54 21.72 -11.16
N LYS A 207 -1.57 21.68 -10.22
CA LYS A 207 -0.18 22.11 -10.45
C LYS A 207 0.71 20.98 -10.99
N GLY A 208 0.15 19.80 -11.27
CA GLY A 208 0.90 18.63 -11.70
C GLY A 208 1.61 17.88 -10.57
N ILE A 209 1.17 18.08 -9.32
CA ILE A 209 1.66 17.34 -8.14
C ILE A 209 0.73 16.16 -7.88
N HIS A 210 1.26 14.96 -8.04
CA HIS A 210 0.54 13.70 -7.83
C HIS A 210 1.10 12.98 -6.61
N PHE A 211 0.29 12.14 -5.98
CA PHE A 211 0.69 11.39 -4.79
C PHE A 211 0.54 9.90 -5.04
N LEU A 212 1.60 9.14 -4.79
CA LEU A 212 1.63 7.69 -4.89
C LEU A 212 1.67 7.11 -3.48
N ASP A 213 0.56 6.52 -3.04
CA ASP A 213 0.48 5.76 -1.80
C ASP A 213 0.74 4.29 -2.09
N THR A 214 1.78 3.73 -1.51
CA THR A 214 2.11 2.32 -1.66
C THR A 214 1.68 1.55 -0.41
N PRO A 215 1.14 0.33 -0.57
CA PRO A 215 0.62 -0.43 0.54
C PRO A 215 1.74 -0.80 1.53
N GLY A 216 1.44 -0.72 2.82
CA GLY A 216 2.37 -1.12 3.89
C GLY A 216 2.35 -2.62 4.19
N HIS A 217 1.31 -3.32 3.73
CA HIS A 217 1.08 -4.75 3.86
C HIS A 217 0.79 -5.36 2.48
N SER A 218 1.00 -6.66 2.34
CA SER A 218 0.91 -7.35 1.05
C SER A 218 0.84 -8.86 1.27
N LEU A 219 0.06 -9.57 0.46
CA LEU A 219 -0.03 -11.04 0.52
C LEU A 219 1.31 -11.76 0.38
N SER A 220 2.27 -11.16 -0.32
CA SER A 220 3.65 -11.63 -0.27
C SER A 220 4.61 -10.47 -0.46
N GLU A 221 5.79 -10.60 0.13
CA GLU A 221 6.88 -9.64 -0.06
C GLU A 221 7.25 -9.49 -1.54
N PHE A 222 7.18 -10.59 -2.31
CA PHE A 222 7.38 -10.53 -3.75
C PHE A 222 6.33 -9.68 -4.45
N THR A 223 5.03 -9.91 -4.21
CA THR A 223 3.96 -9.12 -4.86
C THR A 223 4.09 -7.65 -4.50
N ARG A 224 4.39 -7.35 -3.23
CA ARG A 224 4.63 -5.97 -2.77
C ARG A 224 5.75 -5.32 -3.55
N GLU A 225 6.91 -5.98 -3.60
CA GLU A 225 8.09 -5.41 -4.21
C GLU A 225 7.98 -5.36 -5.73
N TYR A 226 7.32 -6.35 -6.34
CA TYR A 226 7.01 -6.37 -7.77
C TYR A 226 6.17 -5.14 -8.16
N ASN A 227 5.09 -4.89 -7.41
CA ASN A 227 4.22 -3.75 -7.68
C ASN A 227 4.88 -2.42 -7.32
N ALA A 228 5.49 -2.33 -6.14
CA ALA A 228 6.16 -1.12 -5.68
C ALA A 228 7.29 -0.72 -6.63
N THR A 229 8.09 -1.66 -7.13
CA THR A 229 9.18 -1.35 -8.08
C THR A 229 8.67 -0.75 -9.38
N ARG A 230 7.50 -1.17 -9.85
CA ARG A 230 6.89 -0.66 -11.10
C ARG A 230 6.63 0.84 -11.01
N TYR A 231 6.00 1.28 -9.92
CA TYR A 231 5.59 2.68 -9.74
C TYR A 231 6.65 3.53 -9.02
N ARG A 232 7.62 2.92 -8.31
CA ARG A 232 8.71 3.63 -7.64
C ARG A 232 9.59 4.42 -8.61
N ARG A 233 9.74 3.96 -9.86
CA ARG A 233 10.47 4.69 -10.90
C ARG A 233 9.80 6.01 -11.28
N GLU A 234 8.51 6.16 -11.01
CA GLU A 234 7.76 7.39 -11.27
C GLU A 234 7.89 8.40 -10.12
N VAL A 235 8.40 7.96 -8.96
CA VAL A 235 8.58 8.80 -7.78
C VAL A 235 9.71 9.80 -8.01
N THR A 236 9.39 11.07 -7.88
CA THR A 236 10.34 12.19 -8.00
C THR A 236 10.71 12.78 -6.64
N HIS A 237 9.79 12.69 -5.67
CA HIS A 237 9.91 13.18 -4.31
C HIS A 237 9.32 12.16 -3.34
N ALA A 238 9.74 12.15 -2.08
CA ALA A 238 9.23 11.24 -1.06
C ALA A 238 8.76 12.00 0.17
N MET A 239 7.60 11.59 0.69
CA MET A 239 7.10 11.93 2.03
C MET A 239 7.15 10.66 2.89
N ILE A 240 8.05 10.65 3.86
CA ILE A 240 8.24 9.53 4.78
C ILE A 240 7.46 9.82 6.05
N THR A 241 6.35 9.11 6.27
CA THR A 241 5.50 9.30 7.44
C THR A 241 5.96 8.46 8.63
N THR A 242 5.98 9.05 9.82
CA THR A 242 6.20 8.37 11.11
C THR A 242 5.32 9.01 12.19
N GLN A 243 5.27 8.45 13.40
CA GLN A 243 4.50 9.00 14.51
C GLN A 243 5.41 9.67 15.53
N THR A 244 4.91 10.71 16.19
CA THR A 244 5.69 11.46 17.19
C THR A 244 6.34 10.56 18.25
N CYS A 245 5.65 9.53 18.73
CA CYS A 245 6.14 8.66 19.81
C CYS A 245 7.37 7.82 19.46
N ILE A 246 7.65 7.61 18.17
CA ILE A 246 8.75 6.75 17.69
C ILE A 246 9.64 7.42 16.65
N ALA A 247 9.40 8.68 16.27
CA ALA A 247 10.05 9.31 15.12
C ALA A 247 11.59 9.21 15.11
N LEU A 248 12.23 9.26 16.30
CA LEU A 248 13.68 9.15 16.43
C LEU A 248 14.21 7.70 16.40
N SER A 249 13.38 6.73 16.78
CA SER A 249 13.75 5.31 16.89
C SER A 249 13.12 4.44 15.79
N ASP A 250 12.29 5.01 14.92
CA ASP A 250 11.64 4.32 13.83
C ASP A 250 12.66 3.95 12.75
N SER A 251 13.14 2.72 12.81
CA SER A 251 14.10 2.18 11.85
C SER A 251 13.58 2.19 10.41
N ALA A 252 12.26 2.24 10.20
CA ALA A 252 11.69 2.36 8.86
C ALA A 252 11.97 3.73 8.26
N VAL A 253 11.95 4.82 9.06
CA VAL A 253 12.29 6.17 8.56
C VAL A 253 13.71 6.18 8.00
N HIS A 254 14.66 5.65 8.76
CA HIS A 254 16.05 5.58 8.31
C HIS A 254 16.20 4.72 7.04
N ALA A 255 15.56 3.56 6.99
CA ALA A 255 15.59 2.68 5.83
C ALA A 255 14.97 3.33 4.58
N GLU A 256 13.84 4.03 4.70
CA GLU A 256 13.22 4.76 3.59
C GLU A 256 14.06 5.95 3.14
N CYS A 257 14.66 6.71 4.07
CA CYS A 257 15.59 7.79 3.73
C CYS A 257 16.76 7.28 2.88
N LEU A 258 17.37 6.17 3.29
CA LEU A 258 18.45 5.53 2.52
C LEU A 258 17.95 5.03 1.15
N ARG A 259 16.74 4.47 1.09
CA ARG A 259 16.15 3.98 -0.15
C ARG A 259 15.86 5.11 -1.14
N MET A 260 15.41 6.26 -0.64
CA MET A 260 15.02 7.43 -1.43
C MET A 260 16.17 8.41 -1.69
N GLN A 261 17.38 8.15 -1.19
CA GLN A 261 18.55 9.04 -1.36
C GLN A 261 18.87 9.34 -2.83
N HIS A 262 18.54 8.41 -3.73
CA HIS A 262 18.78 8.54 -5.17
C HIS A 262 17.95 9.65 -5.83
N LEU A 263 16.89 10.13 -5.18
CA LEU A 263 16.06 11.24 -5.66
C LEU A 263 16.82 12.58 -5.64
N GLY A 264 17.89 12.69 -4.85
CA GLY A 264 18.69 13.90 -4.68
C GLY A 264 18.27 14.75 -3.48
N ARG A 265 18.97 15.88 -3.31
CA ARG A 265 18.71 16.82 -2.22
C ARG A 265 17.36 17.51 -2.40
N ASP A 266 16.75 17.88 -1.28
CA ASP A 266 15.49 18.64 -1.22
C ASP A 266 14.25 17.92 -1.80
N ARG A 267 14.36 16.61 -2.04
CA ARG A 267 13.27 15.77 -2.57
C ARG A 267 12.73 14.74 -1.58
N VAL A 268 13.24 14.72 -0.36
CA VAL A 268 12.81 13.80 0.70
C VAL A 268 12.41 14.61 1.92
N VAL A 269 11.18 14.42 2.38
CA VAL A 269 10.62 15.08 3.57
C VAL A 269 10.15 14.01 4.55
N VAL A 270 10.45 14.19 5.83
CA VAL A 270 9.89 13.36 6.91
C VAL A 270 8.68 14.08 7.49
N VAL A 271 7.54 13.38 7.54
CA VAL A 271 6.27 13.88 8.07
C VAL A 271 6.02 13.17 9.40
N VAL A 272 6.10 13.91 10.51
CA VAL A 272 5.80 13.40 11.85
C VAL A 272 4.32 13.63 12.14
N THR A 273 3.57 12.54 12.24
CA THR A 273 2.12 12.53 12.45
C THR A 273 1.76 12.29 13.91
N ARG A 274 0.47 12.44 14.24
CA ARG A 274 -0.06 12.33 15.61
C ARG A 274 0.63 13.30 16.56
N THR A 275 0.68 14.58 16.20
CA THR A 275 1.24 15.61 17.06
C THR A 275 0.26 16.05 18.15
N ASP A 276 -1.03 15.75 17.95
CA ASP A 276 -2.12 15.99 18.90
C ASP A 276 -2.03 15.14 20.18
N ILE A 277 -1.28 14.03 20.16
CA ILE A 277 -1.03 13.20 21.36
C ILE A 277 0.09 13.75 22.25
N ILE A 278 0.78 14.80 21.80
CA ILE A 278 1.82 15.46 22.58
C ILE A 278 1.11 16.31 23.65
N GLY A 279 1.14 15.85 24.89
CA GLY A 279 0.72 16.61 26.06
C GLY A 279 1.93 17.06 26.87
N ASP A 280 1.70 17.92 27.87
CA ASP A 280 2.74 18.44 28.78
C ASP A 280 3.50 17.36 29.57
N HIS A 281 2.98 16.13 29.60
CA HIS A 281 3.53 15.02 30.37
C HIS A 281 4.20 13.93 29.52
N THR A 282 4.19 14.03 28.19
CA THR A 282 4.70 12.97 27.29
C THR A 282 6.17 13.09 26.93
N MET A 283 6.87 14.11 27.46
CA MET A 283 8.29 14.36 27.18
C MET A 283 9.18 13.74 28.28
N SER A 284 9.53 12.46 28.16
CA SER A 284 10.69 11.89 28.85
C SER A 284 11.91 11.93 27.92
N GLY A 285 12.53 13.10 27.81
CA GLY A 285 13.83 13.24 27.16
C GLY A 285 14.96 12.75 28.06
N SER A 286 16.08 12.34 27.49
CA SER A 286 17.32 12.23 28.25
C SER A 286 17.69 13.60 28.86
N LEU A 287 18.47 13.61 29.95
CA LEU A 287 18.97 14.86 30.55
C LEU A 287 19.63 15.81 29.53
N ARG A 288 20.22 15.24 28.48
CA ARG A 288 20.85 15.98 27.37
C ARG A 288 19.82 16.65 26.45
N GLU A 289 18.73 15.96 26.13
CA GLU A 289 17.63 16.50 25.33
C GLU A 289 16.86 17.57 26.10
N GLU A 290 16.65 17.37 27.41
CA GLU A 290 16.09 18.42 28.28
C GLU A 290 16.98 19.67 28.32
N ALA A 291 18.29 19.50 28.46
CA ALA A 291 19.23 20.62 28.46
C ALA A 291 19.24 21.36 27.11
N THR A 292 19.11 20.62 26.01
CA THR A 292 19.03 21.18 24.66
C THR A 292 17.72 21.94 24.45
N ALA A 293 16.59 21.37 24.88
CA ALA A 293 15.28 22.00 24.82
C ALA A 293 15.22 23.28 25.65
N ARG A 294 15.78 23.29 26.87
CA ARG A 294 15.90 24.49 27.72
C ARG A 294 16.73 25.57 27.02
N ARG A 295 17.89 25.21 26.48
CA ARG A 295 18.75 26.15 25.76
C ARG A 295 18.05 26.77 24.54
N LEU A 296 17.31 25.98 23.77
CA LEU A 296 16.56 26.48 22.61
C LEU A 296 15.40 27.38 23.04
N LYS A 297 14.70 27.02 24.13
CA LYS A 297 13.63 27.85 24.70
C LYS A 297 14.16 29.19 25.18
N ASP A 298 15.27 29.21 25.93
CA ASP A 298 15.91 30.43 26.40
C ASP A 298 16.35 31.34 25.24
N HIS A 299 16.78 30.74 24.12
CA HIS A 299 17.16 31.48 22.92
C HIS A 299 15.94 32.09 22.19
N LEU A 300 14.81 31.39 22.16
CA LEU A 300 13.55 31.90 21.62
C LEU A 300 13.00 33.07 22.45
N THR A 301 13.05 32.98 23.77
CA THR A 301 12.62 34.07 24.67
C THR A 301 13.50 35.32 24.56
N GLN A 302 14.76 35.15 24.15
CA GLN A 302 15.67 36.27 23.86
C GLN A 302 15.43 36.92 22.48
N LEU A 303 14.72 36.22 21.59
CA LEU A 303 14.38 36.69 20.24
C LEU A 303 12.99 37.33 20.17
N GLU A 304 12.12 37.12 21.17
CA GLU A 304 10.90 37.89 21.33
C GLU A 304 11.27 39.30 21.82
N PRO A 305 11.05 40.38 21.02
CA PRO A 305 11.20 41.73 21.52
C PRO A 305 10.16 41.93 22.62
N GLY A 306 10.59 42.40 23.80
CA GLY A 306 9.68 42.86 24.84
C GLY A 306 8.66 43.82 24.24
N GLY A 307 7.38 43.61 24.57
CA GLY A 307 6.25 44.39 24.05
C GLY A 307 6.37 45.89 24.26
#